data_AF-A0A8T4GA92-F1
#
_entry.id   AF-A0A8T4GA92-F1
#
_cell.length_a   1.000
_cell.length_b   1.000
_cell.length_c   1.000
_cell.angle_alpha   90.00
_cell.angle_beta   90.00
_cell.angle_gamma   90.00
#
_symmetry.space_group_name_H-M   'P 1'
#
loop_
_entity.id
_entity.type
_entity.pdbx_description
1 polymer ?
#
loop_
_entity_poly.entity_id
_entity_poly.type
_entity_poly.pdbx_seq_one_letter_code
_entity_poly.pdbx_strand_id
1 'polypeptide(L)'
;MTPQDELVDFLKGLYAEALDIVELKNTDYATDDDPLSNFRLVEELGIVETERAIFVRLSDKYARLANFLKRGDFAVKDERIEDTVKDLINYAGILLYAIKKRKEKRVEEEELFDYNVG
;
A
#
# COMPACT_ATOMS: atom_id res chain seq x y z
N MET A 1 9.59 -21.93 -23.55
CA MET A 1 9.19 -21.27 -22.30
C MET A 1 8.80 -22.38 -21.33
N THR A 2 9.38 -22.40 -20.14
CA THR A 2 9.03 -23.37 -19.10
C THR A 2 7.83 -22.85 -18.29
N PRO A 3 7.10 -23.72 -17.56
CA PRO A 3 6.04 -23.25 -16.64
C PRO A 3 6.53 -22.24 -15.60
N GLN A 4 7.81 -22.32 -15.22
CA GLN A 4 8.46 -21.34 -14.35
C GLN A 4 8.60 -19.98 -15.03
N ASP A 5 8.99 -19.95 -16.30
CA ASP A 5 9.10 -18.71 -17.08
C ASP A 5 7.72 -18.05 -17.24
N GLU A 6 6.68 -18.84 -17.54
CA GLU A 6 5.30 -18.35 -17.69
C GLU A 6 4.79 -17.68 -16.41
N LEU A 7 5.03 -18.28 -15.24
CA LEU A 7 4.67 -17.70 -13.95
C LEU A 7 5.41 -16.38 -13.71
N VAL A 8 6.71 -16.35 -13.96
CA VAL A 8 7.52 -15.16 -13.74
C VAL A 8 7.10 -14.03 -14.68
N ASP A 9 6.83 -14.32 -15.94
CA ASP A 9 6.39 -13.32 -16.91
C ASP A 9 4.99 -12.79 -16.60
N PHE A 10 4.07 -13.65 -16.13
CA PHE A 10 2.79 -13.21 -15.59
C PHE A 10 2.96 -12.26 -14.40
N LEU A 11 3.81 -12.60 -13.42
CA LEU A 11 4.05 -11.76 -12.25
C LEU A 11 4.68 -10.41 -12.60
N LYS A 12 5.62 -10.39 -13.57
CA LYS A 12 6.19 -9.12 -14.06
C LYS A 12 5.12 -8.20 -14.62
N GLY A 13 4.23 -8.72 -15.46
CA GLY A 13 3.11 -7.95 -16.02
C GLY A 13 2.18 -7.44 -14.92
N LEU A 14 1.80 -8.30 -13.99
CA LEU A 14 0.97 -7.92 -12.85
C LEU A 14 1.58 -6.81 -12.00
N TYR A 15 2.88 -6.89 -11.71
CA TYR A 15 3.58 -5.87 -10.91
C TYR A 15 3.72 -4.55 -11.65
N ALA A 16 3.96 -4.57 -12.97
CA ALA A 16 3.96 -3.37 -13.78
C ALA A 16 2.59 -2.68 -13.75
N GLU A 17 1.50 -3.42 -14.00
CA GLU A 17 0.15 -2.88 -13.95
C GLU A 17 -0.25 -2.38 -12.56
N ALA A 18 0.21 -3.04 -11.50
CA ALA A 18 -0.01 -2.58 -10.13
C ALA A 18 0.71 -1.24 -9.88
N LEU A 19 1.95 -1.10 -10.35
CA LEU A 19 2.73 0.12 -10.21
C LEU A 19 2.08 1.29 -10.97
N ASP A 20 1.64 1.06 -12.20
CA ASP A 20 0.95 2.08 -13.02
C ASP A 20 -0.26 2.69 -12.26
N ILE A 21 -1.01 1.85 -11.51
CA ILE A 21 -2.13 2.31 -10.68
C ILE A 21 -1.66 3.25 -9.56
N VAL A 22 -0.54 2.94 -8.91
CA VAL A 22 0.02 3.82 -7.87
C VAL A 22 0.45 5.13 -8.48
N GLU A 23 1.17 5.12 -9.60
CA GLU A 23 1.63 6.33 -10.26
C GLU A 23 0.46 7.25 -10.64
N LEU A 24 -0.58 6.69 -11.27
CA LEU A 24 -1.81 7.43 -11.62
C LEU A 24 -2.50 7.99 -10.38
N LYS A 25 -2.74 7.16 -9.35
CA LYS A 25 -3.44 7.59 -8.13
C LYS A 25 -2.62 8.60 -7.33
N ASN A 26 -1.30 8.44 -7.26
CA ASN A 26 -0.45 9.32 -6.48
C ASN A 26 -0.49 10.75 -7.05
N THR A 27 -0.65 10.92 -8.36
CA THR A 27 -0.91 12.23 -8.98
C THR A 27 -2.21 12.88 -8.51
N ASP A 28 -3.27 12.09 -8.27
CA ASP A 28 -4.58 12.63 -7.85
C ASP A 28 -4.67 12.91 -6.35
N TYR A 29 -3.86 12.21 -5.55
CA TYR A 29 -4.07 12.04 -4.12
C TYR A 29 -2.93 12.55 -3.24
N ALA A 30 -1.70 12.63 -3.75
CA ALA A 30 -0.60 13.23 -2.99
C ALA A 30 -0.46 14.71 -3.29
N THR A 31 -0.14 15.49 -2.27
CA THR A 31 0.50 16.79 -2.49
C THR A 31 1.93 16.56 -2.99
N ASP A 32 2.44 17.46 -3.83
CA ASP A 32 3.78 17.35 -4.45
C ASP A 32 4.91 17.01 -3.45
N ASP A 33 4.75 17.38 -2.18
CA ASP A 33 5.75 17.22 -1.12
C ASP A 33 5.51 16.01 -0.16
N ASP A 34 4.37 15.32 -0.22
CA ASP A 34 4.10 14.16 0.65
C ASP A 34 3.28 13.04 -0.04
N PRO A 35 3.94 11.96 -0.53
CA PRO A 35 3.28 10.83 -1.17
C PRO A 35 2.38 10.02 -0.24
N LEU A 36 2.40 10.27 1.08
CA LEU A 36 1.54 9.62 2.06
C LEU A 36 0.47 10.53 2.66
N SER A 37 0.33 11.77 2.19
CA SER A 37 -0.58 12.78 2.74
C SER A 37 -2.00 12.24 3.03
N ASN A 38 -2.60 11.51 2.08
CA ASN A 38 -3.93 10.91 2.28
C ASN A 38 -3.99 9.79 3.33
N PHE A 39 -2.88 9.11 3.58
CA PHE A 39 -2.78 8.13 4.66
C PHE A 39 -2.45 8.80 5.99
N ARG A 40 -1.75 9.94 5.99
CA ARG A 40 -1.41 10.71 7.20
C ARG A 40 -2.58 11.49 7.77
N LEU A 41 -3.53 11.90 6.95
CA LEU A 41 -4.70 12.66 7.41
C LEU A 41 -5.41 11.98 8.60
N VAL A 42 -5.52 10.66 8.61
CA VAL A 42 -6.15 9.92 9.72
C VAL A 42 -5.36 10.02 11.04
N GLU A 43 -4.04 10.15 10.94
CA GLU A 43 -3.14 10.33 12.09
C GLU A 43 -3.16 11.79 12.55
N GLU A 44 -3.18 12.75 11.62
CA GLU A 44 -3.32 14.18 11.89
C GLU A 44 -4.65 14.50 12.59
N LEU A 45 -5.73 13.81 12.23
CA LEU A 45 -7.02 13.88 12.89
C LEU A 45 -7.06 13.14 14.24
N GLY A 46 -5.97 12.50 14.65
CA GLY A 46 -5.87 11.78 15.92
C GLY A 46 -6.67 10.48 15.99
N ILE A 47 -7.04 9.89 14.86
CA ILE A 47 -7.87 8.68 14.80
C ILE A 47 -7.00 7.44 15.00
N VAL A 48 -5.97 7.28 14.17
CA VAL A 48 -5.07 6.12 14.21
C VAL A 48 -3.77 6.42 13.47
N GLU A 49 -2.69 5.73 13.84
CA GLU A 49 -1.40 5.76 13.13
C GLU A 49 -1.55 5.39 11.64
N THR A 50 -0.82 6.10 10.77
CA THR A 50 -0.84 5.92 9.30
C THR A 50 -0.73 4.45 8.87
N GLU A 51 0.19 3.68 9.43
CA GLU A 51 0.44 2.27 9.10
C GLU A 51 -0.75 1.38 9.45
N ARG A 52 -1.42 1.66 10.58
CA ARG A 52 -2.62 0.93 10.98
C ARG A 52 -3.78 1.24 10.03
N ALA A 53 -3.91 2.49 9.57
CA ALA A 53 -4.91 2.83 8.56
C ALA A 53 -4.66 2.11 7.24
N ILE A 54 -3.41 2.02 6.79
CA ILE A 54 -3.03 1.23 5.60
C ILE A 54 -3.36 -0.27 5.83
N PHE A 55 -3.10 -0.80 7.02
CA PHE A 55 -3.41 -2.20 7.35
C PHE A 55 -4.92 -2.50 7.33
N VAL A 56 -5.76 -1.52 7.71
CA VAL A 56 -7.22 -1.64 7.56
C VAL A 56 -7.59 -1.78 6.08
N ARG A 57 -7.00 -0.98 5.18
CA ARG A 57 -7.24 -1.09 3.73
C ARG A 57 -6.81 -2.43 3.16
N LEU A 58 -5.68 -2.98 3.62
CA LEU A 58 -5.28 -4.35 3.29
C LEU A 58 -6.32 -5.36 3.75
N SER A 59 -6.81 -5.23 4.98
CA SER A 59 -7.80 -6.14 5.56
C SER A 59 -9.11 -6.15 4.78
N ASP A 60 -9.58 -4.99 4.31
CA ASP A 60 -10.76 -4.88 3.45
C ASP A 60 -10.58 -5.68 2.15
N LYS A 61 -9.41 -5.57 1.53
CA LYS A 61 -9.08 -6.26 0.27
C LYS A 61 -8.89 -7.77 0.47
N TYR A 62 -8.28 -8.18 1.58
CA TYR A 62 -8.20 -9.60 1.97
C TYR A 62 -9.59 -10.20 2.21
N ALA A 63 -10.47 -9.49 2.91
CA ALA A 63 -11.85 -9.94 3.12
C ALA A 63 -12.60 -10.10 1.79
N ARG A 64 -12.39 -9.19 0.83
CA ARG A 64 -12.96 -9.29 -0.51
C ARG A 64 -12.45 -10.53 -1.25
N LEU A 65 -11.13 -10.77 -1.24
CA LEU A 65 -10.53 -11.94 -1.88
C LEU A 65 -11.00 -13.25 -1.23
N ALA A 66 -11.07 -13.30 0.10
CA ALA A 66 -11.57 -14.46 0.83
C ALA A 66 -13.02 -14.80 0.47
N ASN A 67 -13.88 -13.79 0.30
CA ASN A 67 -15.25 -13.97 -0.15
C ASN A 67 -15.32 -14.55 -1.57
N PHE A 68 -14.48 -14.08 -2.49
CA PHE A 68 -14.39 -14.64 -3.83
C PHE A 68 -13.95 -16.11 -3.81
N LEU A 69 -12.87 -16.42 -3.09
CA LEU A 69 -12.38 -17.80 -2.97
C LEU A 69 -13.43 -18.75 -2.40
N LYS A 70 -14.31 -18.26 -1.53
CA LYS A 70 -15.42 -19.03 -0.96
C LYS A 70 -16.61 -19.22 -1.91
N ARG A 71 -16.92 -18.23 -2.75
CA ARG A 71 -18.16 -18.17 -3.54
C ARG A 71 -17.98 -18.40 -5.04
N GLY A 72 -16.76 -18.26 -5.55
CA GLY A 72 -16.43 -18.33 -6.98
C GLY A 72 -16.78 -17.06 -7.79
N ASP A 73 -17.38 -16.05 -7.16
CA ASP A 73 -17.75 -14.78 -7.80
C ASP A 73 -17.78 -13.63 -6.76
N PHE A 74 -17.67 -12.38 -7.22
CA PHE A 74 -17.90 -11.21 -6.40
C PHE A 74 -19.38 -10.82 -6.42
N ALA A 75 -19.90 -10.41 -5.27
CA ALA A 75 -21.23 -9.82 -5.20
C ALA A 75 -21.31 -8.46 -5.94
N VAL A 76 -20.18 -7.75 -6.02
CA VAL A 76 -20.04 -6.48 -6.74
C VAL A 76 -19.40 -6.77 -8.10
N LYS A 77 -20.19 -6.68 -9.16
CA LYS A 77 -19.80 -7.07 -10.53
C LYS A 77 -18.74 -6.16 -11.16
N ASP A 78 -18.61 -4.92 -10.67
CA ASP A 78 -17.74 -3.92 -11.27
C ASP A 78 -16.29 -3.94 -10.77
N GLU A 79 -15.97 -4.73 -9.74
CA GLU A 79 -14.60 -4.85 -9.23
C GLU A 79 -14.03 -6.24 -9.55
N ARG A 80 -12.97 -6.27 -10.37
CA ARG A 80 -12.30 -7.49 -10.83
C ARG A 80 -11.37 -8.04 -9.74
N ILE A 81 -11.14 -9.35 -9.76
CA ILE A 81 -10.18 -10.00 -8.84
C ILE A 81 -8.77 -9.45 -9.04
N GLU A 82 -8.40 -9.23 -10.30
CA GLU A 82 -7.11 -8.68 -10.70
C GLU A 82 -6.88 -7.31 -10.04
N ASP A 83 -7.89 -6.43 -10.03
CA ASP A 83 -7.78 -5.11 -9.40
C ASP A 83 -7.64 -5.23 -7.87
N THR A 84 -8.36 -6.17 -7.25
CA THR A 84 -8.23 -6.44 -5.81
C THR A 84 -6.82 -6.92 -5.46
N VAL A 85 -6.23 -7.78 -6.29
CA VAL A 85 -4.86 -8.28 -6.09
C VAL A 85 -3.83 -7.17 -6.30
N LYS A 86 -3.99 -6.32 -7.32
CA LYS A 86 -3.11 -5.16 -7.54
C LYS A 86 -3.16 -4.18 -6.36
N ASP A 87 -4.35 -3.89 -5.83
CA ASP A 87 -4.50 -3.07 -4.63
C ASP A 87 -3.78 -3.69 -3.42
N LEU A 88 -3.84 -5.02 -3.24
CA LEU A 88 -3.09 -5.72 -2.18
C LEU A 88 -1.58 -5.56 -2.33
N ILE A 89 -1.06 -5.72 -3.56
CA ILE A 89 0.37 -5.52 -3.87
C ILE A 89 0.79 -4.09 -3.52
N ASN A 90 0.00 -3.11 -3.96
CA ASN A 90 0.28 -1.69 -3.76
C ASN A 90 0.22 -1.30 -2.29
N TYR A 91 -0.83 -1.67 -1.56
CA TYR A 91 -0.92 -1.33 -0.14
C TYR A 91 0.16 -2.03 0.69
N ALA A 92 0.61 -3.23 0.33
CA ALA A 92 1.74 -3.87 0.99
C ALA A 92 3.05 -3.09 0.77
N GLY A 93 3.29 -2.62 -0.46
CA GLY A 93 4.44 -1.76 -0.78
C GLY A 93 4.39 -0.40 -0.05
N ILE A 94 3.21 0.25 -0.06
CA ILE A 94 2.97 1.52 0.63
C ILE A 94 3.17 1.36 2.15
N LEU A 95 2.68 0.26 2.74
CA LEU A 95 2.89 -0.03 4.16
C LEU A 95 4.37 -0.15 4.50
N LEU A 96 5.14 -0.90 3.70
CA LEU A 96 6.57 -1.04 3.89
C LEU A 96 7.29 0.31 3.80
N TYR A 97 6.90 1.14 2.82
CA TYR A 97 7.44 2.49 2.66
C TYR A 97 7.15 3.37 3.88
N ALA A 98 5.90 3.37 4.37
CA ALA A 98 5.50 4.13 5.54
C ALA A 98 6.29 3.73 6.81
N ILE A 99 6.44 2.42 7.06
CA ILE A 99 7.21 1.90 8.18
C ILE A 99 8.68 2.36 8.12
N LYS A 100 9.30 2.28 6.93
CA LYS A 100 10.68 2.74 6.74
C LYS A 100 10.81 4.24 6.99
N LYS A 101 9.89 5.05 6.46
CA LYS A 101 9.89 6.51 6.67
C LYS A 101 9.70 6.90 8.13
N ARG A 102 8.81 6.22 8.87
CA ARG A 102 8.66 6.45 10.32
C ARG A 102 9.95 6.12 11.08
N LYS A 103 10.66 5.07 10.68
CA LYS A 103 11.94 4.69 11.31
C LYS A 103 13.03 5.73 11.04
N GLU A 104 13.17 6.19 9.79
CA GLU A 104 14.13 7.25 9.42
C GLU A 104 13.90 8.51 10.26
N LYS A 105 12.65 8.98 10.36
CA LYS A 105 12.30 10.16 11.15
C LYS A 105 12.67 10.04 12.63
N ARG A 106 12.48 8.85 13.23
CA ARG A 106 12.86 8.60 14.65
C ARG A 106 14.37 8.69 14.86
N VAL A 107 15.17 8.17 13.94
CA VAL A 107 16.63 8.25 14.00
C VAL A 107 17.08 9.70 13.92
N GLU A 108 16.52 10.48 12.99
CA GLU A 108 16.82 11.92 12.86
C GLU A 108 16.44 12.71 14.12
N GLU A 109 15.30 12.40 14.74
CA GLU A 109 14.86 13.02 15.99
C GLU A 109 15.78 12.67 17.17
N GLU A 110 16.25 11.43 17.27
CA GLU A 110 17.21 10.97 18.28
C GLU A 110 18.58 11.62 18.10
N GLU A 111 19.13 11.67 16.87
CA GLU A 111 20.41 12.33 16.57
C GLU A 111 20.37 13.84 16.85
N LEU A 112 19.26 14.50 16.51
CA LEU A 112 19.06 15.92 16.78
C LEU A 112 18.93 16.20 18.29
N PHE A 113 18.29 15.31 19.04
CA PHE A 113 18.23 15.41 20.49
C PHE A 113 19.64 15.32 21.08
N ASP A 114 20.39 14.27 20.76
CA ASP A 114 21.76 14.06 21.28
C ASP A 114 22.70 15.25 20.96
N TYR A 115 22.59 15.86 19.77
CA TYR A 115 23.36 17.06 19.43
C TYR A 115 23.00 18.30 20.29
N ASN A 116 21.73 18.45 20.67
CA ASN A 116 21.26 19.64 21.39
C ASN A 116 21.36 19.51 22.92
N VAL A 117 21.51 18.28 23.46
CA VAL A 117 21.65 18.05 24.91
C VAL A 117 23.04 17.58 25.34
N GLY A 118 23.94 17.29 24.39
CA GLY A 118 25.37 17.00 24.62
C GLY A 118 26.26 18.23 24.59
#